data_AF-A0A2U8WL57-F1
#
_entry.id   AF-A0A2U8WL57-F1
#
_cell.length_a   1.000
_cell.length_b   1.000
_cell.length_c   1.000
_cell.angle_alpha   90.00
_cell.angle_beta   90.00
_cell.angle_gamma   90.00
#
_symmetry.space_group_name_H-M   'P 1'
#
loop_
_entity.id
_entity.type
_entity.pdbx_description
1 polymer ?
#
loop_
_entity_poly.entity_id
_entity_poly.type
_entity_poly.pdbx_seq_one_letter_code
_entity_poly.pdbx_strand_id
1 'polypeptide(L)'
;MPAALRKIRSDELRDHARQADVEPTTVIVEVDLPVPQVAVSGGNRFGAQPTRISILPSPTSGTALEARLAEIRHALTDALGRQPGKFLASSRSFILEATGKELGRIAALPTVLAIWPNAHR
;
A
#
# COMPACT_ATOMS: atom_id res chain seq x y z
N MET A 1 6.24 18.50 14.82
CA MET A 1 6.44 17.16 14.20
C MET A 1 6.13 17.26 12.72
N PRO A 2 7.00 16.79 11.81
CA PRO A 2 6.72 16.75 10.38
C PRO A 2 5.41 15.98 10.12
N ALA A 3 4.52 16.51 9.28
CA ALA A 3 3.21 15.90 9.01
C ALA A 3 3.33 14.46 8.48
N ALA A 4 4.40 14.17 7.72
CA ALA A 4 4.73 12.84 7.21
C ALA A 4 4.88 11.79 8.33
N LEU A 5 5.52 12.13 9.45
CA LEU A 5 5.75 11.16 10.54
C LEU A 5 4.45 10.73 11.23
N ARG A 6 3.34 11.46 11.05
CA ARG A 6 2.02 11.04 11.56
C ARG A 6 1.49 9.77 10.87
N LYS A 7 2.04 9.42 9.70
CA LYS A 7 1.72 8.17 9.00
C LYS A 7 2.34 6.95 9.68
N ILE A 8 3.40 7.14 10.46
CA ILE A 8 4.04 6.06 11.23
C ILE A 8 3.21 5.81 12.50
N ARG A 9 2.67 4.60 12.64
CA ARG A 9 1.67 4.26 13.66
C ARG A 9 2.26 3.74 14.98
N SER A 10 3.58 3.55 15.05
CA SER A 10 4.29 3.24 16.30
C SER A 10 5.13 4.43 16.76
N ASP A 11 5.16 4.68 18.07
CA ASP A 11 6.02 5.69 18.70
C ASP A 11 7.50 5.32 18.55
N GLU A 12 7.84 4.05 18.76
CA GLU A 12 9.19 3.50 18.58
C GLU A 12 9.68 3.70 17.13
N LEU A 13 8.84 3.38 16.14
CA LEU A 13 9.19 3.62 14.74
C LEU A 13 9.28 5.11 14.40
N ARG A 14 8.50 5.97 15.06
CA ARG A 14 8.63 7.43 14.89
C ARG A 14 9.94 7.93 15.45
N ASP A 15 10.40 7.38 16.56
CA ASP A 15 11.69 7.73 17.15
C ASP A 15 12.85 7.17 16.32
N HIS A 16 12.73 5.95 15.79
CA HIS A 16 13.66 5.40 14.80
C HIS A 16 13.73 6.30 13.56
N ALA A 17 12.60 6.77 13.03
CA ALA A 17 12.59 7.66 11.87
C ALA A 17 13.26 9.03 12.13
N ARG A 18 13.41 9.45 13.39
CA ARG A 18 14.17 10.66 13.76
C ARG A 18 15.66 10.38 13.92
N GLN A 19 16.03 9.15 14.24
CA GLN A 19 17.42 8.73 14.43
C GLN A 19 17.93 8.12 13.11
N ALA A 20 18.70 8.89 12.35
CA ALA A 20 19.13 8.49 11.01
C ALA A 20 20.03 7.23 10.99
N ASP A 21 20.58 6.83 12.13
CA ASP A 21 21.64 5.82 12.29
C ASP A 21 21.15 4.51 12.95
N VAL A 22 19.84 4.23 12.85
CA VAL A 22 19.24 3.02 13.43
C VAL A 22 19.26 1.87 12.43
N GLU A 23 19.52 0.67 12.93
CA GLU A 23 19.48 -0.58 12.16
C GLU A 23 18.16 -0.74 11.38
N PRO A 24 18.20 -1.37 10.19
CA PRO A 24 17.01 -1.64 9.40
C PRO A 24 15.96 -2.39 10.23
N THR A 25 14.75 -1.84 10.28
CA THR A 25 13.60 -2.47 10.96
C THR A 25 12.58 -2.94 9.93
N THR A 26 12.02 -4.13 10.11
CA THR A 26 10.93 -4.61 9.26
C THR A 26 9.63 -3.87 9.56
N VAL A 27 9.01 -3.32 8.53
CA VAL A 27 7.77 -2.54 8.62
C VAL A 27 6.76 -3.00 7.56
N ILE A 28 5.49 -2.71 7.83
CA ILE A 28 4.39 -2.89 6.90
C ILE A 28 3.95 -1.51 6.43
N VAL A 29 4.07 -1.23 5.14
CA VAL A 29 3.72 0.04 4.51
C VAL A 29 2.41 -0.12 3.75
N GLU A 30 1.35 0.53 4.24
CA GLU A 30 0.04 0.56 3.60
C GLU A 30 0.00 1.66 2.54
N VAL A 31 -0.48 1.33 1.34
CA VAL A 31 -0.50 2.23 0.20
C VAL A 31 -1.90 2.47 -0.35
N ASP A 32 -2.09 3.65 -0.89
CA ASP A 32 -3.33 4.05 -1.54
C ASP A 32 -3.42 3.44 -2.94
N LEU A 33 -4.06 2.27 -3.02
CA LEU A 33 -4.41 1.60 -4.26
C LEU A 33 -5.93 1.61 -4.46
N PRO A 34 -6.41 1.89 -5.69
CA PRO A 34 -7.85 1.94 -5.98
C PRO A 34 -8.50 0.59 -5.68
N VAL A 35 -9.67 0.62 -5.04
CA VAL A 35 -10.46 -0.59 -4.77
C VAL A 35 -11.05 -1.06 -6.10
N PRO A 36 -10.91 -2.34 -6.47
CA PRO A 36 -11.59 -2.86 -7.66
C PRO A 36 -13.10 -2.69 -7.49
N GLN A 37 -13.71 -1.86 -8.33
CA GLN A 37 -15.15 -1.69 -8.35
C GLN A 37 -15.78 -2.96 -8.93
N VAL A 38 -16.46 -3.75 -8.09
CA VAL A 38 -17.30 -4.85 -8.55
C VAL A 38 -18.63 -4.25 -8.99
N ALA A 39 -18.79 -4.01 -10.29
CA ALA A 39 -20.08 -3.63 -10.85
C ALA A 39 -21.02 -4.85 -10.86
N VAL A 40 -22.03 -4.83 -9.99
CA VAL A 40 -23.13 -5.81 -10.03
C VAL A 40 -24.20 -5.25 -10.97
N SER A 41 -24.23 -5.73 -12.21
CA SER A 41 -25.31 -5.40 -13.16
C SER A 41 -26.61 -6.06 -12.71
N GLY A 42 -27.43 -5.34 -11.94
CA GLY A 42 -28.80 -5.74 -11.62
C GLY A 42 -29.73 -5.49 -12.81
N GLY A 43 -30.04 -6.55 -13.56
CA GLY A 43 -31.09 -6.53 -14.57
C GLY A 43 -32.46 -6.43 -13.92
N ASN A 44 -33.03 -5.23 -13.84
CA ASN A 44 -34.42 -5.05 -13.43
C ASN A 44 -35.33 -5.27 -14.64
N ARG A 45 -36.04 -6.41 -14.69
CA ARG A 45 -37.38 -6.59 -15.28
C ARG A 45 -37.84 -8.04 -15.09
N PHE A 46 -38.93 -8.20 -14.34
CA PHE A 46 -39.94 -9.25 -14.38
C PHE A 46 -39.54 -10.60 -15.02
N GLY A 47 -39.51 -11.65 -14.20
CA GLY A 47 -39.52 -13.04 -14.66
C GLY A 47 -38.34 -13.84 -14.15
N ALA A 48 -38.62 -14.97 -13.52
CA ALA A 48 -37.65 -15.85 -12.90
C ALA A 48 -36.51 -16.26 -13.85
N GLN A 49 -35.28 -15.78 -13.60
CA GLN A 49 -34.05 -16.40 -14.09
C GLN A 49 -32.93 -16.27 -13.05
N PRO A 50 -32.05 -17.29 -12.94
CA PRO A 50 -30.98 -17.30 -11.96
C PRO A 50 -29.98 -16.17 -12.25
N THR A 51 -29.71 -15.37 -11.23
CA THR A 51 -28.75 -14.27 -11.20
C THR A 51 -27.39 -14.76 -11.67
N ARG A 52 -27.04 -14.53 -12.95
CA ARG A 52 -25.67 -14.68 -13.43
C ARG A 52 -24.88 -13.45 -13.00
N ILE A 53 -24.09 -13.60 -11.94
CA ILE A 53 -23.06 -12.63 -11.58
C ILE A 53 -21.97 -12.72 -12.65
N SER A 54 -22.08 -11.93 -13.71
CA SER A 54 -20.95 -11.71 -14.63
C SER A 54 -20.08 -10.63 -14.03
N ILE A 55 -18.96 -11.04 -13.42
CA ILE A 55 -17.84 -10.16 -13.16
C ILE A 55 -17.33 -9.76 -14.55
N LEU A 56 -17.71 -8.58 -15.04
CA LEU A 56 -17.07 -7.96 -16.18
C LEU A 56 -15.81 -7.28 -15.64
N PRO A 57 -14.60 -7.85 -15.79
CA PRO A 57 -13.40 -7.06 -15.63
C PRO A 57 -13.46 -6.00 -16.71
N SER A 58 -13.63 -4.74 -16.33
CA SER A 58 -13.35 -3.66 -17.28
C SER A 58 -11.90 -3.85 -17.71
N PRO A 59 -11.58 -4.03 -19.01
CA PRO A 59 -10.23 -4.34 -19.48
C PRO A 59 -9.22 -3.24 -19.15
N THR A 60 -9.69 -2.05 -18.79
CA THR A 60 -8.92 -0.90 -18.33
C THR A 60 -8.62 -0.90 -16.82
N SER A 61 -9.34 -1.66 -16.00
CA SER A 61 -9.16 -1.64 -14.54
C SER A 61 -7.93 -2.45 -14.08
N GLY A 62 -7.61 -3.54 -14.78
CA GLY A 62 -6.39 -4.32 -14.50
C GLY A 62 -5.12 -3.56 -14.87
N THR A 63 -5.10 -2.94 -16.06
CA THR A 63 -3.93 -2.20 -16.55
C THR A 63 -3.67 -0.93 -15.73
N ALA A 64 -4.72 -0.21 -15.31
CA ALA A 64 -4.58 0.97 -14.46
C ALA A 64 -4.09 0.63 -13.05
N LEU A 65 -4.57 -0.49 -12.47
CA LEU A 65 -4.11 -0.95 -11.16
C LEU A 65 -2.64 -1.38 -11.20
N GLU A 66 -2.25 -2.18 -12.20
CA GLU A 66 -0.87 -2.62 -12.38
C GLU A 66 0.07 -1.43 -12.64
N ALA A 67 -0.34 -0.47 -13.46
CA ALA A 67 0.41 0.78 -13.66
C ALA A 67 0.62 1.53 -12.35
N ARG A 68 -0.44 1.67 -11.54
CA ARG A 68 -0.34 2.35 -10.24
C ARG A 68 0.53 1.59 -9.24
N LEU A 69 0.46 0.26 -9.24
CA LEU A 69 1.33 -0.58 -8.42
C LEU A 69 2.80 -0.43 -8.83
N ALA A 70 3.07 -0.38 -10.14
CA ALA A 70 4.42 -0.15 -10.67
C ALA A 70 4.95 1.23 -10.27
N GLU A 71 4.13 2.28 -10.34
CA GLU A 71 4.48 3.63 -9.86
C GLU A 71 4.84 3.64 -8.37
N ILE A 72 3.99 3.02 -7.54
CA ILE A 72 4.23 2.94 -6.09
C ILE A 72 5.51 2.15 -5.80
N ARG A 73 5.72 1.02 -6.49
CA ARG A 73 6.92 0.20 -6.34
C ARG A 73 8.17 0.99 -6.75
N HIS A 74 8.10 1.79 -7.80
CA HIS A 74 9.19 2.65 -8.23
C HIS A 74 9.49 3.72 -7.17
N ALA A 75 8.47 4.43 -6.67
CA ALA A 75 8.63 5.44 -5.63
C ALA A 75 9.20 4.87 -4.32
N LEU A 76 8.78 3.67 -3.92
CA LEU A 76 9.35 2.95 -2.78
C LEU A 76 10.81 2.55 -3.05
N THR A 77 11.12 2.11 -4.27
CA THR A 77 12.48 1.77 -4.68
C THR A 77 13.41 2.97 -4.58
N ASP A 78 12.97 4.14 -5.03
CA ASP A 78 13.73 5.39 -4.94
C ASP A 78 13.94 5.84 -3.49
N ALA A 79 12.91 5.67 -2.64
CA ALA A 79 13.01 6.01 -1.23
C ALA A 79 14.01 5.11 -0.48
N LEU A 80 14.04 3.82 -0.82
CA LEU A 80 14.88 2.78 -0.21
C LEU A 80 16.27 2.64 -0.85
N GLY A 81 16.44 3.06 -2.09
CA GLY A 81 17.62 2.73 -2.91
C GLY A 81 17.72 1.23 -3.28
N ARG A 82 16.68 0.44 -3.00
CA ARG A 82 16.59 -1.01 -3.26
C ARG A 82 15.15 -1.41 -3.52
N GLN A 83 14.93 -2.58 -4.14
CA GLN A 83 13.57 -3.05 -4.39
C GLN A 83 12.82 -3.25 -3.06
N PRO A 84 11.55 -2.79 -2.96
CA PRO A 84 10.73 -3.07 -1.80
C PRO A 84 10.46 -4.57 -1.70
N GLY A 85 10.22 -5.04 -0.48
CA GLY A 85 9.98 -6.46 -0.23
C GLY A 85 8.60 -6.93 -0.69
N LYS A 86 8.04 -7.90 0.02
CA LYS A 86 6.83 -8.61 -0.39
C LYS A 86 5.61 -7.68 -0.42
N PHE A 87 4.89 -7.67 -1.54
CA PHE A 87 3.58 -7.05 -1.65
C PHE A 87 2.48 -8.01 -1.21
N LEU A 88 1.58 -7.53 -0.34
CA LEU A 88 0.39 -8.20 0.14
C LEU A 88 -0.84 -7.58 -0.53
N ALA A 89 -1.33 -8.19 -1.60
CA ALA A 89 -2.44 -7.66 -2.38
C ALA A 89 -3.74 -7.52 -1.57
N SER A 90 -4.01 -8.45 -0.66
CA SER A 90 -5.22 -8.45 0.18
C SER A 90 -5.31 -7.23 1.12
N SER A 91 -4.18 -6.75 1.63
CA SER A 91 -4.08 -5.60 2.53
C SER A 91 -3.49 -4.36 1.87
N ARG A 92 -3.21 -4.39 0.55
CA ARG A 92 -2.57 -3.29 -0.20
C ARG A 92 -1.32 -2.75 0.51
N SER A 93 -0.49 -3.67 0.98
CA SER A 93 0.63 -3.34 1.84
C SER A 93 1.94 -3.97 1.37
N PHE A 94 3.06 -3.29 1.60
CA PHE A 94 4.40 -3.83 1.39
C PHE A 94 5.06 -4.17 2.72
N ILE A 95 5.62 -5.37 2.82
CA ILE A 95 6.56 -5.70 3.90
C ILE A 95 7.95 -5.38 3.39
N LEU A 96 8.67 -4.51 4.10
CA LEU A 96 10.02 -4.10 3.73
C LEU A 96 10.84 -3.78 4.97
N GLU A 97 12.17 -3.82 4.82
CA GLU A 97 13.10 -3.34 5.84
C GLU A 97 13.49 -1.91 5.52
N ALA A 98 13.44 -1.04 6.52
CA ALA A 98 13.81 0.36 6.38
C ALA A 98 14.61 0.86 7.59
N THR A 99 15.69 1.58 7.32
CA THR A 99 16.43 2.40 8.32
C THR A 99 15.61 3.63 8.72
N GLY A 100 16.01 4.32 9.79
CA GLY A 100 15.35 5.56 10.21
C GLY A 100 15.23 6.61 9.10
N LYS A 101 16.28 6.80 8.32
CA LYS A 101 16.29 7.73 7.18
C LYS A 101 15.34 7.29 6.05
N GLU A 102 15.30 6.01 5.75
CA GLU A 102 14.40 5.44 4.74
C GLU A 102 12.94 5.56 5.18
N LEU A 103 12.63 5.32 6.47
CA LEU A 103 11.29 5.51 7.03
C LEU A 103 10.79 6.94 6.86
N GLY A 104 11.65 7.94 7.09
CA GLY A 104 11.32 9.34 6.85
C GLY A 104 10.95 9.62 5.38
N ARG A 105 11.69 9.04 4.43
CA ARG A 105 11.43 9.18 2.99
C ARG A 105 10.14 8.48 2.56
N ILE A 106 9.91 7.26 3.03
CA ILE A 106 8.68 6.49 2.78
C ILE A 106 7.47 7.25 3.32
N ALA A 107 7.55 7.78 4.54
CA ALA A 107 6.48 8.55 5.15
C ALA A 107 6.15 9.84 4.40
N ALA A 108 7.12 10.41 3.67
CA ALA A 108 6.91 11.60 2.84
C ALA A 108 6.18 11.29 1.52
N LEU A 109 6.11 10.02 1.10
CA LEU A 109 5.42 9.65 -0.13
C LEU A 109 3.92 9.91 -0.02
N PRO A 110 3.28 10.53 -1.02
CA PRO A 110 1.85 10.83 -0.99
C PRO A 110 0.99 9.57 -1.05
N THR A 111 1.49 8.52 -1.71
CA THR A 111 0.81 7.22 -1.87
C THR A 111 0.82 6.37 -0.61
N VAL A 112 1.67 6.68 0.38
CA VAL A 112 1.72 5.96 1.65
C VAL A 112 0.62 6.49 2.56
N LEU A 113 -0.22 5.59 3.07
CA LEU A 113 -1.30 5.89 4.00
C LEU A 113 -0.85 5.72 5.45
N ALA A 114 -0.14 4.62 5.72
CA ALA A 114 0.33 4.27 7.05
C ALA A 114 1.59 3.39 7.01
N ILE A 115 2.37 3.45 8.08
CA ILE A 115 3.53 2.58 8.31
C ILE A 115 3.37 1.94 9.69
N TRP A 116 3.37 0.62 9.74
CA TRP A 116 3.16 -0.19 10.93
C TRP A 116 4.42 -0.99 11.28
N PRO A 117 4.70 -1.22 12.57
CA PRO A 117 5.75 -2.16 12.96
C PRO A 117 5.34 -3.58 12.54
N ASN A 118 6.27 -4.34 11.96
CA ASN A 118 6.06 -5.76 11.70
C ASN A 118 6.45 -6.59 12.94
N ALA A 119 5.80 -6.32 14.06
CA ALA A 119 6.10 -6.98 15.33
C ALA A 119 5.25 -8.25 15.49
N HIS A 120 5.87 -9.39 15.20
CA HIS A 120 5.64 -10.60 15.99
C HIS A 120 6.74 -10.65 17.05
N ARG A 121 6.52 -10.03 18.20
CA ARG A 121 7.28 -10.32 19.41
C ARG A 121 6.32 -10.47 20.57
#